data_AF-A0A2X4RE50-F1
#
_entry.id   AF-A0A2X4RE50-F1
#
_cell.length_a   1.000
_cell.length_b   1.000
_cell.length_c   1.000
_cell.angle_alpha   90.00
_cell.angle_beta   90.00
_cell.angle_gamma   90.00
#
_symmetry.space_group_name_H-M   'P 1'
#
loop_
_entity.id
_entity.type
_entity.pdbx_description
1 polymer ?
#
loop_
_entity_poly.entity_id
_entity_poly.type
_entity_poly.pdbx_seq_one_letter_code
_entity_poly.pdbx_strand_id
1 'polypeptide(L)'
;MGSGKRKKKKLARQRKNAGGKYVPPVVATADDKKVPVSATQDASYKNELVRWTAREIDEVPGAADGCRWDLSANETVELLRFLDDLTKKTWAECENEGTKGHRRNHDHAINELSKAAQNRLRQLDQNEERVFRFRLSGACRLWGFRSGSLFRVLWYDPEHKVYPVKKRHT
;
A
#
# COMPACT_ATOMS: atom_id res chain seq x y z
N MET A 1 30.76 -72.91 21.31
CA MET A 1 31.17 -72.21 20.08
C MET A 1 30.67 -70.77 20.18
N GLY A 2 31.40 -69.68 19.99
CA GLY A 2 32.81 -69.49 19.67
C GLY A 2 33.42 -68.31 20.43
N SER A 3 34.73 -68.39 20.56
CA SER A 3 35.71 -67.44 21.06
C SER A 3 35.54 -66.05 20.44
N GLY A 4 35.77 -64.91 21.09
CA GLY A 4 36.84 -64.53 22.01
C GLY A 4 37.48 -63.25 21.43
N LYS A 5 37.80 -62.24 22.25
CA LYS A 5 38.73 -61.17 21.82
C LYS A 5 39.40 -60.46 23.00
N ARG A 6 40.74 -60.48 22.92
CA ARG A 6 41.79 -59.92 23.77
C ARG A 6 41.60 -58.45 24.18
N LYS A 7 41.93 -58.15 25.45
CA LYS A 7 42.33 -56.80 25.92
C LYS A 7 43.76 -56.46 25.44
N LYS A 8 44.00 -55.23 24.96
CA LYS A 8 45.30 -54.53 25.05
C LYS A 8 45.16 -53.01 25.17
N LYS A 9 45.73 -52.51 26.29
CA LYS A 9 46.36 -51.20 26.59
C LYS A 9 45.84 -49.91 25.93
N LYS A 10 45.37 -48.96 26.76
CA LYS A 10 45.41 -47.52 26.47
C LYS A 10 46.61 -46.88 27.16
N LEU A 11 47.42 -46.18 26.38
CA LEU A 11 48.52 -45.31 26.81
C LEU A 11 47.97 -44.01 27.41
N ALA A 12 48.67 -43.50 28.42
CA ALA A 12 48.42 -42.21 29.04
C ALA A 12 48.65 -41.06 28.04
N ARG A 13 47.78 -40.05 28.05
CA ARG A 13 47.96 -38.83 27.27
C ARG A 13 48.13 -37.63 28.20
N GLN A 14 49.28 -36.98 28.03
CA GLN A 14 49.77 -35.80 28.75
C GLN A 14 48.78 -34.63 28.75
N ARG A 15 48.80 -33.86 29.84
CA ARG A 15 48.20 -32.52 29.95
C ARG A 15 49.08 -31.51 29.21
N LYS A 16 48.46 -30.59 28.46
CA LYS A 16 49.02 -29.27 28.17
C LYS A 16 47.94 -28.22 28.36
N ASN A 17 48.19 -27.30 29.28
CA ASN A 17 47.43 -26.08 29.51
C ASN A 17 47.76 -25.07 28.41
N ALA A 18 46.75 -24.39 27.88
CA ALA A 18 46.89 -23.07 27.26
C ALA A 18 45.57 -22.32 27.45
N GLY A 19 45.63 -21.21 28.18
CA GLY A 19 44.47 -20.40 28.52
C GLY A 19 43.90 -19.67 27.31
N GLY A 20 42.60 -19.81 27.11
CA GLY A 20 41.77 -18.91 26.30
C GLY A 20 40.50 -18.64 27.09
N LYS A 21 40.20 -17.36 27.36
CA LYS A 21 38.95 -16.96 28.01
C LYS A 21 37.80 -17.32 27.06
N TYR A 22 36.88 -18.15 27.53
CA TYR A 22 35.64 -18.42 26.81
C TYR A 22 34.77 -17.15 26.83
N VAL A 23 34.45 -16.62 25.66
CA VAL A 23 33.43 -15.58 25.48
C VAL A 23 32.17 -16.30 24.96
N PRO A 24 31.02 -16.22 25.66
CA PRO A 24 29.80 -16.83 25.17
C PRO A 24 29.35 -16.15 23.87
N PRO A 25 28.70 -16.87 22.94
CA PRO A 25 28.17 -16.26 21.73
C PRO A 25 27.09 -15.24 22.10
N VAL A 26 27.17 -14.05 21.48
CA VAL A 26 26.17 -12.99 21.63
C VAL A 26 24.85 -13.54 21.09
N VAL A 27 23.91 -13.79 21.99
CA VAL A 27 22.51 -14.03 21.61
C VAL A 27 21.98 -12.70 21.12
N ALA A 28 21.72 -12.60 19.81
CA ALA A 28 20.98 -11.47 19.26
C ALA A 28 19.56 -11.52 19.85
N THR A 29 19.28 -10.67 20.83
CA THR A 29 17.91 -10.41 21.26
C THR A 29 17.25 -9.64 20.13
N ALA A 30 16.24 -10.24 19.51
CA ALA A 30 15.35 -9.55 18.60
C ALA A 30 14.58 -8.49 19.41
N ASP A 31 15.16 -7.30 19.51
CA ASP A 31 14.41 -6.12 19.88
C ASP A 31 13.41 -5.85 18.75
N ASP A 32 12.12 -5.96 19.07
CA ASP A 32 10.99 -5.47 18.28
C ASP A 32 11.10 -3.93 18.15
N LYS A 33 12.09 -3.46 17.39
CA LYS A 33 12.11 -2.09 16.89
C LYS A 33 11.05 -2.04 15.80
N LYS A 34 9.83 -1.65 16.18
CA LYS A 34 8.89 -1.06 15.22
C LYS A 34 9.61 0.11 14.57
N VAL A 35 10.08 -0.11 13.35
CA VAL A 35 10.54 0.97 12.48
C VAL A 35 9.38 1.96 12.40
N PRO A 36 9.56 3.23 12.82
CA PRO A 36 8.52 4.22 12.66
C PRO A 36 8.18 4.31 11.17
N VAL A 37 6.90 4.27 10.82
CA VAL A 37 6.41 4.40 9.43
C VAL A 37 6.95 5.68 8.75
N SER A 38 7.44 6.65 9.53
CA SER A 38 8.10 7.86 9.05
C SER A 38 9.48 7.65 8.41
N ALA A 39 10.10 6.46 8.51
CA ALA A 39 11.45 6.21 8.00
C ALA A 39 11.48 5.71 6.53
N THR A 40 10.33 5.45 5.90
CA THR A 40 10.25 4.87 4.54
C THR A 40 9.45 5.69 3.53
N GLN A 41 9.04 6.91 3.85
CA GLN A 41 8.55 7.85 2.85
C GLN A 41 9.26 9.18 3.04
N ASP A 42 10.16 9.50 2.11
CA ASP A 42 10.47 10.89 1.82
C ASP A 42 9.13 11.58 1.53
N ALA A 43 8.63 12.33 2.50
CA ALA A 43 7.42 13.13 2.36
C ALA A 43 7.66 14.34 1.44
N SER A 44 8.74 14.33 0.67
CA SER A 44 9.10 15.33 -0.34
C SER A 44 7.96 15.58 -1.32
N TYR A 45 7.23 14.52 -1.69
CA TYR A 45 6.09 14.60 -2.61
C TYR A 45 4.98 15.54 -2.12
N LYS A 46 4.86 15.77 -0.81
CA LYS A 46 3.77 16.57 -0.23
C LYS A 46 3.80 18.01 -0.69
N ASN A 47 4.99 18.55 -0.95
CA ASN A 47 5.17 19.93 -1.40
C ASN A 47 5.21 20.04 -2.94
N GLU A 48 5.16 18.91 -3.65
CA GLU A 48 5.10 18.90 -5.12
C GLU A 48 3.67 19.12 -5.59
N LEU A 49 3.53 19.85 -6.71
CA LEU A 49 2.26 19.95 -7.43
C LEU A 49 1.84 18.58 -7.93
N VAL A 50 0.53 18.31 -7.87
CA VAL A 50 -0.02 17.07 -8.40
C VAL A 50 0.12 17.04 -9.92
N ARG A 51 0.68 15.96 -10.43
CA ARG A 51 0.62 15.61 -11.86
C ARG A 51 -0.36 14.47 -12.03
N TRP A 52 -0.97 14.34 -13.19
CA TRP A 52 -1.86 13.21 -13.46
C TRP A 52 -1.62 12.59 -14.83
N THR A 53 -2.03 11.33 -14.98
CA THR A 53 -2.02 10.61 -16.25
C THR A 53 -3.19 9.64 -16.34
N ALA A 54 -3.59 9.30 -17.56
CA ALA A 54 -4.71 8.41 -17.86
C ALA A 54 -4.26 7.01 -18.34
N ARG A 55 -2.98 6.66 -18.18
CA ARG A 55 -2.40 5.41 -18.72
C ARG A 55 -2.97 4.15 -18.06
N GLU A 56 -3.42 4.29 -16.82
CA GLU A 56 -3.91 3.20 -15.98
C GLU A 56 -5.44 3.10 -15.98
N ILE A 57 -6.12 3.85 -16.87
CA ILE A 57 -7.56 3.77 -17.01
C ILE A 57 -7.94 2.32 -17.32
N ASP A 58 -8.78 1.75 -16.46
CA ASP A 58 -9.42 0.49 -16.72
C ASP A 58 -10.62 0.75 -17.65
N GLU A 59 -10.42 0.51 -18.95
CA GLU A 59 -11.42 0.79 -19.99
C GLU A 59 -12.70 -0.05 -19.86
N VAL A 60 -12.61 -1.24 -19.24
CA VAL A 60 -13.74 -2.16 -19.06
C VAL A 60 -13.89 -2.49 -17.58
N PRO A 61 -14.32 -1.52 -16.76
CA PRO A 61 -14.50 -1.76 -15.33
C PRO A 61 -15.52 -2.87 -15.09
N GLY A 62 -15.36 -3.62 -14.00
CA GLY A 62 -16.24 -4.74 -13.72
C GLY A 62 -17.65 -4.24 -13.38
N ALA A 63 -18.70 -4.78 -14.00
CA ALA A 63 -20.09 -4.34 -13.75
C ALA A 63 -20.50 -4.31 -12.26
N ALA A 64 -19.83 -5.09 -11.39
CA ALA A 64 -20.10 -5.17 -9.95
C ALA A 64 -19.28 -4.20 -9.08
N ASP A 65 -18.23 -3.56 -9.60
CA ASP A 65 -17.43 -2.56 -8.85
C ASP A 65 -18.03 -1.15 -8.92
N GLY A 66 -18.98 -0.94 -9.85
CA GLY A 66 -19.72 0.31 -10.02
C GLY A 66 -18.93 1.42 -10.69
N CYS A 67 -17.73 1.13 -11.17
CA CYS A 67 -16.93 2.04 -11.96
C CYS A 67 -17.42 2.07 -13.41
N ARG A 68 -17.31 3.22 -14.07
CA ARG A 68 -17.73 3.37 -15.47
C ARG A 68 -17.04 4.56 -16.13
N TRP A 69 -16.87 4.50 -17.46
CA TRP A 69 -16.28 5.59 -18.26
C TRP A 69 -17.23 6.17 -19.31
N ASP A 70 -18.48 5.69 -19.37
CA ASP A 70 -19.59 6.28 -20.13
C ASP A 70 -20.13 7.52 -19.42
N LEU A 71 -19.29 8.55 -19.31
CA LEU A 71 -19.64 9.83 -18.69
C LEU A 71 -20.58 10.62 -19.60
N SER A 72 -21.59 11.26 -19.01
CA SER A 72 -22.34 12.32 -19.68
C SER A 72 -21.42 13.50 -20.05
N ALA A 73 -21.90 14.37 -20.95
CA ALA A 73 -21.16 15.58 -21.32
C ALA A 73 -20.85 16.47 -20.08
N ASN A 74 -21.78 16.57 -19.13
CA ASN A 74 -21.56 17.34 -17.90
C ASN A 74 -20.51 16.68 -16.99
N GLU A 75 -20.62 15.37 -16.75
CA GLU A 75 -19.62 14.63 -15.94
C GLU A 75 -18.22 14.73 -16.57
N THR A 76 -18.13 14.69 -17.90
CA THR A 76 -16.87 14.85 -18.63
C THR A 76 -16.25 16.23 -18.39
N VAL A 77 -17.05 17.30 -18.53
CA VAL A 77 -16.57 18.67 -18.29
C VAL A 77 -16.17 18.88 -16.83
N GLU A 78 -16.94 18.35 -15.88
CA GLU A 78 -16.61 18.40 -14.45
C GLU A 78 -15.31 17.66 -14.13
N LEU A 79 -15.11 16.46 -14.70
CA LEU A 79 -13.88 15.69 -14.52
C LEU A 79 -12.66 16.44 -15.09
N LEU A 80 -12.76 16.99 -16.30
CA LEU A 80 -11.65 17.72 -16.93
C LEU A 80 -11.28 18.98 -16.14
N ARG A 81 -12.28 19.75 -15.68
CA ARG A 81 -12.03 20.92 -14.80
C ARG A 81 -11.39 20.51 -13.48
N PHE A 82 -11.87 19.43 -12.88
CA PHE A 82 -11.28 18.90 -11.66
C PHE A 82 -9.81 18.50 -11.86
N LEU A 83 -9.50 17.80 -12.96
CA LEU A 83 -8.13 17.39 -13.29
C LEU A 83 -7.21 18.60 -13.56
N ASP A 84 -7.71 19.65 -14.21
CA ASP A 84 -6.97 20.90 -14.40
C ASP A 84 -6.68 21.60 -13.04
N ASP A 85 -7.69 21.73 -12.19
CA ASP A 85 -7.53 22.34 -10.86
C ASP A 85 -6.61 21.52 -9.95
N LEU A 86 -6.59 20.20 -10.12
CA LEU A 86 -5.68 19.33 -9.38
C LEU A 86 -4.21 19.68 -9.66
N THR A 87 -3.86 20.07 -10.89
CA THR A 87 -2.48 20.43 -11.27
C THR A 87 -1.95 21.69 -10.59
N LYS A 88 -2.85 22.49 -10.02
CA LYS A 88 -2.55 23.77 -9.35
C LYS A 88 -2.36 23.61 -7.84
N LYS A 89 -2.53 22.40 -7.32
CA LYS A 89 -2.45 22.09 -5.89
C LYS A 89 -1.28 21.16 -5.61
N THR A 90 -0.71 21.32 -4.43
CA THR A 90 0.23 20.37 -3.86
C THR A 90 -0.49 19.17 -3.27
N TRP A 91 0.21 18.03 -3.13
CA TRP A 91 -0.35 16.86 -2.44
C TRP A 91 -0.73 17.17 -0.98
N ALA A 92 0.04 18.00 -0.28
CA ALA A 92 -0.28 18.42 1.07
C ALA A 92 -1.64 19.15 1.15
N GLU A 93 -1.91 20.06 0.22
CA GLU A 93 -3.20 20.75 0.15
C GLU A 93 -4.31 19.75 -0.12
N CYS A 94 -4.15 18.89 -1.13
CA CYS A 94 -5.13 17.87 -1.50
C CYS A 94 -5.47 16.89 -0.37
N GLU A 95 -4.46 16.38 0.35
CA GLU A 95 -4.65 15.45 1.47
C GLU A 95 -5.30 16.11 2.69
N ASN A 96 -5.06 17.41 2.90
CA ASN A 96 -5.61 18.17 4.02
C ASN A 96 -6.96 18.83 3.71
N GLU A 97 -7.43 18.79 2.46
CA GLU A 97 -8.79 19.22 2.13
C GLU A 97 -9.83 18.44 2.94
N GLY A 98 -10.73 19.18 3.60
CA GLY A 98 -11.71 18.60 4.50
C GLY A 98 -12.31 19.63 5.45
N THR A 99 -13.22 19.18 6.30
CA THR A 99 -13.81 20.01 7.37
C THR A 99 -13.73 19.29 8.70
N LYS A 100 -13.45 20.04 9.79
CA LYS A 100 -13.45 19.52 11.16
C LYS A 100 -12.59 18.26 11.35
N GLY A 101 -11.43 18.19 10.69
CA GLY A 101 -10.51 17.05 10.76
C GLY A 101 -10.90 15.85 9.87
N HIS A 102 -12.01 15.91 9.14
CA HIS A 102 -12.41 14.88 8.19
C HIS A 102 -11.85 15.16 6.80
N ARG A 103 -10.80 14.44 6.42
CA ARG A 103 -10.19 14.50 5.09
C ARG A 103 -11.14 13.95 4.03
N ARG A 104 -11.37 14.71 2.95
CA ARG A 104 -12.25 14.29 1.84
C ARG A 104 -11.54 13.37 0.84
N ASN A 105 -10.22 13.51 0.73
CA ASN A 105 -9.34 12.75 -0.14
C ASN A 105 -8.37 11.94 0.73
N HIS A 106 -8.21 10.66 0.44
CA HIS A 106 -7.30 9.79 1.19
C HIS A 106 -7.02 8.50 0.42
N ASP A 107 -5.97 7.84 0.85
CA ASP A 107 -5.58 6.50 0.43
C ASP A 107 -6.35 5.41 1.18
N HIS A 108 -6.54 4.29 0.50
CA HIS A 108 -7.13 3.06 1.00
C HIS A 108 -6.19 1.89 0.73
N ALA A 109 -6.09 0.97 1.68
CA ALA A 109 -5.48 -0.32 1.39
C ALA A 109 -6.41 -1.10 0.45
N ILE A 110 -5.85 -1.87 -0.51
CA ILE A 110 -6.68 -2.66 -1.44
C ILE A 110 -7.62 -3.61 -0.68
N ASN A 111 -7.18 -4.18 0.44
CA ASN A 111 -7.96 -5.11 1.24
C ASN A 111 -9.20 -4.48 1.92
N GLU A 112 -9.28 -3.14 1.98
CA GLU A 112 -10.43 -2.39 2.50
C GLU A 112 -11.53 -2.18 1.45
N LEU A 113 -11.20 -2.29 0.16
CA LEU A 113 -12.14 -2.06 -0.94
C LEU A 113 -13.21 -3.15 -1.01
N SER A 114 -14.24 -2.94 -1.82
CA SER A 114 -15.23 -3.97 -2.11
C SER A 114 -14.58 -5.21 -2.74
N LYS A 115 -15.18 -6.39 -2.55
CA LYS A 115 -14.65 -7.64 -3.15
C LYS A 115 -14.61 -7.57 -4.68
N ALA A 116 -15.55 -6.88 -5.30
CA ALA A 116 -15.54 -6.65 -6.75
C ALA A 116 -14.30 -5.85 -7.18
N ALA A 117 -14.02 -4.73 -6.51
CA ALA A 117 -12.83 -3.92 -6.78
C ALA A 117 -11.51 -4.68 -6.53
N GLN A 118 -11.42 -5.42 -5.41
CA GLN A 118 -10.27 -6.29 -5.12
C GLN A 118 -10.03 -7.32 -6.23
N ASN A 119 -11.09 -7.96 -6.73
CA ASN A 119 -11.00 -8.94 -7.80
C ASN A 119 -10.58 -8.29 -9.12
N ARG A 120 -11.11 -7.10 -9.43
CA ARG A 120 -10.76 -6.38 -10.66
C ARG A 120 -9.29 -5.96 -10.66
N LEU A 121 -8.79 -5.41 -9.55
CA LEU A 121 -7.35 -5.06 -9.41
C LEU A 121 -6.42 -6.26 -9.63
N ARG A 122 -6.81 -7.45 -9.14
CA ARG A 122 -6.06 -8.69 -9.40
C ARG A 122 -6.08 -9.11 -10.88
N GLN A 123 -7.15 -8.82 -11.61
CA GLN A 123 -7.24 -9.10 -13.06
C GLN A 123 -6.40 -8.14 -13.89
N LEU A 124 -6.24 -6.90 -13.43
CA LEU A 124 -5.42 -5.88 -14.08
C LEU A 124 -3.91 -6.05 -13.82
N ASP A 125 -3.52 -7.10 -13.08
CA ASP A 125 -2.13 -7.41 -12.69
C ASP A 125 -1.41 -6.21 -12.02
N GLN A 126 -2.16 -5.45 -11.22
CA GLN A 126 -1.63 -4.28 -10.52
C GLN A 126 -1.00 -4.71 -9.19
N ASN A 127 0.31 -4.50 -9.05
CA ASN A 127 1.08 -4.83 -7.84
C ASN A 127 1.10 -3.71 -6.77
N GLU A 128 0.14 -2.79 -6.83
CA GLU A 128 0.02 -1.72 -5.86
C GLU A 128 -0.64 -2.25 -4.59
N GLU A 129 -0.26 -1.73 -3.42
CA GLU A 129 -0.89 -2.12 -2.14
C GLU A 129 -2.01 -1.17 -1.73
N ARG A 130 -2.01 0.04 -2.31
CA ARG A 130 -2.90 1.13 -1.95
C ARG A 130 -3.41 1.85 -3.20
N VAL A 131 -4.63 2.35 -3.10
CA VAL A 131 -5.24 3.26 -4.08
C VAL A 131 -5.56 4.58 -3.40
N PHE A 132 -5.45 5.68 -4.12
CA PHE A 132 -5.84 7.00 -3.66
C PHE A 132 -7.16 7.42 -4.30
N ARG A 133 -7.97 8.16 -3.55
CA ARG A 133 -9.27 8.62 -4.01
C ARG A 133 -9.45 10.12 -3.83
N PHE A 134 -9.83 10.79 -4.91
CA PHE A 134 -10.41 12.12 -4.85
C PHE A 134 -11.92 12.05 -4.78
N ARG A 135 -12.53 12.90 -3.94
CA ARG A 135 -13.98 13.14 -3.98
C ARG A 135 -14.27 14.31 -4.89
N LEU A 136 -14.98 14.10 -5.98
CA LEU A 136 -15.35 15.16 -6.92
C LEU A 136 -16.53 15.96 -6.35
N SER A 137 -17.66 15.28 -6.18
CA SER A 137 -18.90 15.84 -5.63
C SER A 137 -19.63 14.75 -4.85
N GLY A 138 -20.60 15.12 -3.99
CA GLY A 138 -21.59 14.20 -3.41
C GLY A 138 -21.08 12.76 -3.17
N ALA A 139 -21.54 11.83 -4.02
CA ALA A 139 -21.12 10.44 -4.04
C ALA A 139 -20.11 10.07 -5.16
N CYS A 140 -19.64 11.03 -5.95
CA CYS A 140 -18.74 10.79 -7.07
C CYS A 140 -17.27 10.85 -6.66
N ARG A 141 -16.50 9.84 -7.10
CA ARG A 141 -15.10 9.62 -6.75
C ARG A 141 -14.28 9.31 -7.98
N LEU A 142 -13.05 9.80 -7.97
CA LEU A 142 -12.02 9.42 -8.92
C LEU A 142 -10.95 8.64 -8.16
N TRP A 143 -10.72 7.41 -8.59
CA TRP A 143 -9.74 6.50 -8.01
C TRP A 143 -8.52 6.40 -8.92
N GLY A 144 -7.37 6.19 -8.30
CA GLY A 144 -6.12 6.02 -9.02
C GLY A 144 -4.99 5.58 -8.11
N PHE A 145 -3.85 5.28 -8.70
CA PHE A 145 -2.62 5.00 -7.95
C PHE A 145 -1.82 6.27 -7.74
N ARG A 146 -0.98 6.28 -6.70
CA ARG A 146 -0.08 7.40 -6.41
C ARG A 146 1.37 6.95 -6.47
N SER A 147 2.17 7.63 -7.27
CA SER A 147 3.62 7.41 -7.37
C SER A 147 4.34 8.75 -7.26
N GLY A 148 4.77 9.09 -6.04
CA GLY A 148 5.30 10.43 -5.74
C GLY A 148 4.26 11.51 -6.02
N SER A 149 4.59 12.48 -6.88
CA SER A 149 3.67 13.54 -7.32
C SER A 149 2.64 13.10 -8.37
N LEU A 150 2.78 11.93 -8.98
CA LEU A 150 1.93 11.47 -10.07
C LEU A 150 0.69 10.71 -9.55
N PHE A 151 -0.49 11.18 -9.95
CA PHE A 151 -1.77 10.48 -9.82
C PHE A 151 -2.09 9.75 -11.14
N ARG A 152 -2.16 8.43 -11.08
CA ARG A 152 -2.43 7.54 -12.21
C ARG A 152 -3.90 7.13 -12.18
N VAL A 153 -4.72 7.79 -13.01
CA VAL A 153 -6.18 7.62 -13.01
C VAL A 153 -6.54 6.19 -13.38
N LEU A 154 -7.39 5.56 -12.56
CA LEU A 154 -7.80 4.15 -12.72
C LEU A 154 -9.31 4.03 -13.00
N TRP A 155 -10.14 4.58 -12.11
CA TRP A 155 -11.59 4.41 -12.17
C TRP A 155 -12.35 5.70 -11.85
N TYR A 156 -13.47 5.89 -12.55
CA TYR A 156 -14.50 6.85 -12.18
C TYR A 156 -15.68 6.10 -11.52
N ASP A 157 -15.98 6.46 -10.27
CA ASP A 157 -16.98 5.80 -9.40
C ASP A 157 -18.05 6.83 -8.98
N PRO A 158 -19.17 6.94 -9.73
CA PRO A 158 -20.22 7.92 -9.46
C PRO A 158 -21.03 7.62 -8.19
N GLU A 159 -21.03 6.37 -7.71
CA GLU A 159 -21.98 5.86 -6.70
C GLU A 159 -21.34 5.36 -5.40
N HIS A 160 -20.02 5.49 -5.23
CA HIS A 160 -19.24 4.98 -4.09
C HIS A 160 -19.14 3.45 -3.96
N LYS A 161 -19.22 2.72 -5.07
CA LYS A 161 -19.29 1.26 -5.01
C LYS A 161 -17.92 0.59 -4.81
N VAL A 162 -16.83 1.30 -5.07
CA VAL A 162 -15.47 0.80 -4.83
C VAL A 162 -15.19 0.63 -3.34
N TYR A 163 -15.69 1.55 -2.50
CA TYR A 163 -15.57 1.49 -1.04
C TYR A 163 -16.92 1.85 -0.38
N PRO A 164 -17.85 0.88 -0.32
CA PRO A 164 -19.19 1.14 0.21
C PRO A 164 -19.13 1.30 1.73
N VAL A 165 -19.60 2.44 2.22
CA VAL A 165 -19.75 2.71 3.65
C VAL A 165 -21.21 2.60 4.06
N LYS A 166 -21.49 1.99 5.22
CA LYS A 166 -22.84 1.98 5.78
C LYS A 166 -23.25 3.42 6.09
N LYS A 167 -24.40 3.85 5.56
CA LYS A 167 -25.00 5.15 5.94
C LYS A 167 -25.31 5.09 7.43
N ARG A 168 -24.80 6.03 8.23
CA ARG A 168 -25.01 6.03 9.69
C ARG A 168 -26.38 6.56 10.12
N HIS A 169 -27.12 7.26 9.27
CA HIS A 169 -28.49 7.68 9.56
C HIS A 169 -29.28 7.76 8.24
N THR A 170 -30.36 7.00 8.17
CA THR A 170 -31.51 7.21 7.29
C THR A 170 -32.74 7.14 8.17
#